data_AF-A0A2H0SPD4-F1
#
_entry.id   AF-A0A2H0SPD4-F1
#
_cell.length_a   1.000
_cell.length_b   1.000
_cell.length_c   1.000
_cell.angle_alpha   90.00
_cell.angle_beta   90.00
_cell.angle_gamma   90.00
#
_symmetry.space_group_name_H-M   'P 1'
#
loop_
_entity.id
_entity.type
_entity.pdbx_description
1 polymer ?
#
loop_
_entity_poly.entity_id
_entity_poly.type
_entity_poly.pdbx_seq_one_letter_code
_entity_poly.pdbx_strand_id
1 'polypeptide(L)'
;MQQPSQPHWIFARWYHTLAVSAFALLIAAIALQAITPKPEEAAPTFGAARPGDVFSTNKQKELGQPLESIKTEKGDTEYLYASDFAVHPNQVHVDTENKVQFVKEFISFDPKHTLSRYVSEYGQPTFVLYDTSSPDSVRVHVFLENGLAVVAHVDGDVVEQKWFFVPTTKEEFLAGYGESLSESGAGPESLTE
;
A
#
# COMPACT_ATOMS: atom_id res chain seq x y z
N MET A 1 47.85 44.64 -60.06
CA MET A 1 47.96 44.73 -58.60
C MET A 1 47.20 43.54 -58.01
N GLN A 2 47.93 42.54 -57.51
CA GLN A 2 47.35 41.34 -56.87
C GLN A 2 47.15 41.62 -55.38
N GLN A 3 45.96 41.32 -54.87
CA GLN A 3 45.60 41.44 -53.46
C GLN A 3 45.63 40.02 -52.84
N PRO A 4 46.27 39.80 -51.67
CA PRO A 4 46.41 38.46 -51.10
C PRO A 4 45.12 38.02 -50.40
N SER A 5 44.68 36.79 -50.67
CA SER A 5 43.62 36.12 -49.91
C SER A 5 44.16 35.70 -48.53
N GLN A 6 43.68 36.34 -47.48
CA GLN A 6 43.91 35.92 -46.09
C GLN A 6 42.87 34.84 -45.69
N PRO A 7 43.21 33.93 -44.75
CA PRO A 7 42.74 32.55 -44.81
C PRO A 7 41.52 32.29 -43.91
N HIS A 8 40.74 31.25 -44.25
CA HIS A 8 39.50 30.79 -43.58
C HIS A 8 39.68 30.13 -42.19
N TRP A 9 40.85 30.27 -41.54
CA TRP A 9 41.24 29.50 -40.35
C TRP A 9 40.63 29.98 -39.03
N ILE A 10 40.14 31.22 -38.96
CA ILE A 10 39.60 31.77 -37.72
C ILE A 10 38.29 31.09 -37.34
N PHE A 11 37.40 30.78 -38.29
CA PHE A 11 36.10 30.15 -38.01
C PHE A 11 36.19 28.68 -37.56
N ALA A 12 37.23 27.95 -37.97
CA ALA A 12 37.41 26.55 -37.58
C ALA A 12 37.72 26.36 -36.09
N ARG A 13 38.42 27.33 -35.47
CA ARG A 13 38.78 27.29 -34.04
C ARG A 13 37.58 27.42 -33.10
N TRP A 14 36.59 28.23 -33.46
CA TRP A 14 35.36 28.41 -32.67
C TRP A 14 34.44 27.19 -32.72
N TYR A 15 34.46 26.46 -33.84
CA TYR A 15 33.62 25.27 -34.02
C TYR A 15 34.10 24.09 -33.15
N HIS A 16 35.42 23.91 -33.02
CA HIS A 16 35.98 22.85 -32.17
C HIS A 16 35.74 23.11 -30.68
N THR A 17 35.85 24.35 -30.21
CA THR A 17 35.52 24.68 -28.81
C THR A 17 34.04 24.48 -28.51
N LEU A 18 33.15 24.89 -29.40
CA LEU A 18 31.70 24.66 -29.24
C LEU A 18 31.34 23.16 -29.25
N ALA A 19 31.93 22.38 -30.16
CA ALA A 19 31.68 20.94 -30.26
C ALA A 19 32.18 20.17 -29.02
N VAL A 20 33.37 20.51 -28.50
CA VAL A 20 33.92 19.89 -27.28
C VAL A 20 33.08 20.24 -26.05
N SER A 21 32.61 21.49 -25.93
CA SER A 21 31.72 21.89 -24.83
C SER A 21 30.37 21.17 -24.89
N ALA A 22 29.77 21.03 -26.08
CA ALA A 22 28.52 20.29 -26.24
C ALA A 22 28.67 18.80 -25.89
N PHE A 23 29.80 18.19 -26.26
CA PHE A 23 30.09 16.79 -25.95
C PHE A 23 30.34 16.57 -24.45
N ALA A 24 31.06 17.49 -23.78
CA ALA A 24 31.26 17.44 -22.34
C ALA A 24 29.95 17.59 -21.56
N LEU A 25 29.04 18.46 -22.02
CA LEU A 25 27.70 18.62 -21.43
C LEU A 25 26.84 17.36 -21.60
N LEU A 26 26.93 16.69 -22.76
CA LEU A 26 26.21 15.44 -23.00
C LEU A 26 26.69 14.32 -22.07
N ILE A 27 28.01 14.19 -21.88
CA ILE A 27 28.58 13.19 -20.96
C ILE A 27 28.18 13.51 -19.51
N ALA A 28 28.23 14.78 -19.10
CA ALA A 28 27.80 15.19 -17.77
C ALA A 28 26.31 14.88 -17.53
N ALA A 29 25.44 15.11 -18.51
CA ALA A 29 24.02 14.78 -18.41
C ALA A 29 23.75 13.27 -18.25
N ILE A 30 24.50 12.43 -18.97
CA ILE A 30 24.41 10.97 -18.86
C ILE A 30 24.94 10.49 -17.51
N ALA A 31 26.06 11.06 -17.04
CA ALA A 31 26.60 10.76 -15.72
C ALA A 31 25.63 11.17 -14.60
N LEU A 32 24.95 12.32 -14.72
CA LEU A 32 23.91 12.72 -13.77
C LEU A 32 22.75 11.72 -13.74
N GLN A 33 22.27 11.22 -14.90
CA GLN A 33 21.18 10.23 -14.93
C GLN A 33 21.57 8.87 -14.33
N ALA A 34 22.84 8.47 -14.40
CA ALA A 34 23.32 7.24 -13.78
C ALA A 34 23.45 7.34 -12.25
N ILE A 35 23.59 8.56 -11.72
CA ILE A 35 23.75 8.83 -10.28
C ILE A 35 22.41 9.24 -9.64
N THR A 36 21.41 9.67 -10.42
CA THR A 36 20.05 9.85 -9.88
C THR A 36 19.52 8.49 -9.45
N PRO A 37 19.25 8.26 -8.14
CA PRO A 37 18.59 7.05 -7.72
C PRO A 37 17.27 6.95 -8.47
N LYS A 38 17.04 5.81 -9.14
CA LYS A 38 15.75 5.50 -9.76
C LYS A 38 14.68 5.76 -8.69
N PRO A 39 13.66 6.59 -8.95
CA PRO A 39 12.58 6.79 -8.00
C PRO A 39 12.07 5.42 -7.60
N GLU A 40 12.28 5.06 -6.34
CA GLU A 40 11.70 3.87 -5.75
C GLU A 40 10.20 4.11 -5.81
N GLU A 41 9.54 3.38 -6.70
CA GLU A 41 8.11 3.48 -6.94
C GLU A 41 7.44 3.19 -5.59
N ALA A 42 6.94 4.23 -4.93
CA ALA A 42 6.36 4.11 -3.60
C ALA A 42 5.29 3.02 -3.68
N ALA A 43 5.41 1.98 -2.84
CA ALA A 43 4.43 0.90 -2.79
C ALA A 43 3.02 1.52 -2.74
N PRO A 44 2.10 1.10 -3.62
CA PRO A 44 0.75 1.64 -3.62
C PRO A 44 0.16 1.41 -2.24
N THR A 45 -0.28 2.50 -1.60
CA THR A 45 -1.06 2.37 -0.37
C THR A 45 -2.40 1.74 -0.77
N PHE A 46 -2.67 0.52 -0.30
CA PHE A 46 -3.91 -0.20 -0.59
C PHE A 46 -5.16 0.60 -0.18
N GLY A 47 -5.00 1.61 0.69
CA GLY A 47 -6.00 2.64 0.99
C GLY A 47 -6.51 3.46 -0.21
N ALA A 48 -5.95 3.30 -1.42
CA ALA A 48 -6.57 3.79 -2.66
C ALA A 48 -7.91 3.08 -2.91
N ALA A 49 -8.00 1.76 -2.68
CA ALA A 49 -9.23 0.97 -2.79
C ALA A 49 -10.13 1.17 -1.56
N ARG A 50 -10.74 2.34 -1.45
CA ARG A 50 -11.67 2.62 -0.35
C ARG A 50 -12.95 1.79 -0.47
N PRO A 51 -13.43 1.18 0.63
CA PRO A 51 -14.75 0.57 0.68
C PRO A 51 -15.85 1.53 0.22
N GLY A 52 -16.80 1.03 -0.55
CA GLY A 52 -17.87 1.79 -1.21
C GLY A 52 -17.53 2.32 -2.60
N ASP A 53 -16.24 2.45 -2.94
CA ASP A 53 -15.83 2.92 -4.27
C ASP A 53 -16.01 1.85 -5.34
N VAL A 54 -16.25 2.28 -6.57
CA VAL A 54 -16.21 1.40 -7.74
C VAL A 54 -14.78 0.93 -7.99
N PHE A 55 -14.59 -0.38 -8.05
CA PHE A 55 -13.35 -1.06 -8.36
C PHE A 55 -13.09 -1.09 -9.87
N SER A 56 -12.84 0.10 -10.42
CA SER A 56 -12.60 0.28 -11.85
C SER A 56 -11.31 -0.38 -12.33
N THR A 57 -11.21 -0.60 -13.65
CA THR A 57 -9.98 -1.09 -14.28
C THR A 57 -8.77 -0.17 -14.03
N ASN A 58 -8.98 1.14 -13.86
CA ASN A 58 -7.89 2.05 -13.52
C ASN A 58 -7.38 1.79 -12.11
N LYS A 59 -8.30 1.57 -11.16
CA LYS A 59 -7.97 1.25 -9.77
C LYS A 59 -7.24 -0.09 -9.66
N GLN A 60 -7.66 -1.08 -10.45
CA GLN A 60 -6.93 -2.34 -10.58
C GLN A 60 -5.50 -2.12 -11.08
N LYS A 61 -5.30 -1.27 -12.09
CA LYS A 61 -3.96 -0.95 -12.61
C LYS A 61 -3.09 -0.26 -11.57
N GLU A 62 -3.65 0.63 -10.75
CA GLU A 62 -2.93 1.31 -9.66
C GLU A 62 -2.43 0.32 -8.59
N LEU A 63 -3.21 -0.72 -8.29
CA LEU A 63 -2.81 -1.79 -7.36
C LEU A 63 -1.88 -2.84 -7.99
N GLY A 64 -1.70 -2.81 -9.31
CA GLY A 64 -0.95 -3.81 -10.06
C GLY A 64 -1.78 -5.05 -10.43
N GLN A 65 -1.11 -6.12 -10.86
CA GLN A 65 -1.80 -7.37 -11.17
C GLN A 65 -2.02 -8.19 -9.89
N PRO A 66 -3.24 -8.72 -9.67
CA PRO A 66 -3.47 -9.62 -8.55
C PRO A 66 -2.68 -10.93 -8.77
N LEU A 67 -2.20 -11.50 -7.67
CA LEU A 67 -1.62 -12.84 -7.62
C LEU A 67 -2.70 -13.89 -7.93
N GLU A 68 -3.90 -13.67 -7.41
CA GLU A 68 -5.03 -14.56 -7.57
C GLU A 68 -6.35 -13.77 -7.50
N SER A 69 -7.38 -14.29 -8.17
CA SER A 69 -8.75 -13.80 -8.06
C SER A 69 -9.69 -14.96 -7.78
N ILE A 70 -10.37 -14.94 -6.64
CA ILE A 70 -11.23 -16.02 -6.15
C ILE A 70 -12.68 -15.54 -6.23
N LYS A 71 -13.54 -16.30 -6.89
CA LYS A 71 -14.98 -16.04 -6.86
C LYS A 71 -15.61 -16.75 -5.68
N THR A 72 -16.32 -16.01 -4.86
CA THR A 72 -17.09 -16.56 -3.74
C THR A 72 -18.39 -17.22 -4.24
N GLU A 73 -19.01 -18.05 -3.41
CA GLU A 73 -20.31 -18.66 -3.72
C GLU A 73 -21.43 -17.63 -3.95
N LYS A 74 -21.30 -16.44 -3.35
CA LYS A 74 -22.24 -15.32 -3.48
C LYS A 74 -22.04 -14.52 -4.78
N GLY A 75 -21.00 -14.84 -5.56
CA GLY A 75 -20.68 -14.16 -6.81
C GLY A 75 -19.71 -12.97 -6.66
N ASP A 76 -19.38 -12.60 -5.43
CA ASP A 76 -18.34 -11.60 -5.14
C ASP A 76 -16.95 -12.11 -5.56
N THR A 77 -16.01 -11.20 -5.76
CA THR A 77 -14.62 -11.54 -6.13
C THR A 77 -13.66 -11.01 -5.07
N GLU A 78 -12.82 -11.91 -4.56
CA GLU A 78 -11.66 -11.56 -3.74
C GLU A 78 -10.42 -11.51 -4.63
N TYR A 79 -9.68 -10.41 -4.56
CA TYR A 79 -8.41 -10.24 -5.25
C TYR A 79 -7.27 -10.28 -4.23
N LEU A 80 -6.33 -11.20 -4.43
CA LEU A 80 -5.11 -11.32 -3.64
C LEU A 80 -3.98 -10.58 -4.34
N TYR A 81 -3.30 -9.71 -3.62
CA TYR A 81 -2.18 -8.93 -4.12
C TYR A 81 -0.92 -9.19 -3.30
N ALA A 82 0.24 -8.98 -3.91
CA ALA A 82 1.50 -9.03 -3.19
C ALA A 82 1.52 -8.02 -2.03
N SER A 83 2.13 -8.43 -0.93
CA SER A 83 2.48 -7.56 0.20
C SER A 83 3.98 -7.68 0.47
N ASP A 84 4.47 -6.86 1.40
CA ASP A 84 5.85 -6.94 1.88
C ASP A 84 6.14 -8.27 2.64
N PHE A 85 5.09 -9.01 3.02
CA PHE A 85 5.19 -10.31 3.65
C PHE A 85 4.82 -11.40 2.65
N ALA A 86 5.83 -12.09 2.11
CA ALA A 86 5.67 -13.05 1.02
C ALA A 86 4.58 -14.14 1.24
N VAL A 87 4.29 -14.48 2.50
CA VAL A 87 3.30 -15.51 2.87
C VAL A 87 1.89 -14.94 3.07
N HIS A 88 1.76 -13.62 3.22
CA HIS A 88 0.52 -12.96 3.63
C HIS A 88 0.10 -11.91 2.60
N PRO A 89 -0.69 -12.27 1.58
CA PRO A 89 -1.11 -11.32 0.56
C PRO A 89 -2.06 -10.26 1.13
N ASN A 90 -2.04 -9.08 0.50
CA ASN A 90 -3.09 -8.08 0.67
C ASN A 90 -4.37 -8.56 -0.02
N GLN A 91 -5.53 -8.16 0.49
CA GLN A 91 -6.83 -8.64 -0.01
C GLN A 91 -7.73 -7.46 -0.35
N VAL A 92 -8.47 -7.56 -1.45
CA VAL A 92 -9.54 -6.65 -1.83
C VAL A 92 -10.79 -7.47 -2.17
N HIS A 93 -11.85 -7.33 -1.39
CA HIS A 93 -13.14 -7.95 -1.67
C HIS A 93 -14.01 -6.98 -2.46
N VAL A 94 -14.59 -7.46 -3.55
CA VAL A 94 -15.42 -6.68 -4.46
C VAL A 94 -16.74 -7.40 -4.70
N ASP A 95 -17.84 -6.68 -4.54
CA ASP A 95 -19.16 -7.26 -4.77
C ASP A 95 -19.49 -7.46 -6.26
N THR A 96 -20.64 -8.08 -6.51
CA THR A 96 -21.18 -8.28 -7.87
C THR A 96 -21.48 -6.99 -8.65
N GLU A 97 -21.56 -5.83 -7.98
CA GLU A 97 -21.71 -4.51 -8.59
C GLU A 97 -20.37 -3.81 -8.87
N ASN A 98 -19.25 -4.50 -8.65
CA ASN A 98 -17.89 -3.97 -8.70
C ASN A 98 -17.61 -2.87 -7.67
N LYS A 99 -18.22 -2.90 -6.48
CA LYS A 99 -17.85 -2.01 -5.38
C LYS A 99 -16.93 -2.72 -4.40
N VAL A 100 -15.92 -2.01 -3.93
CA VAL A 100 -15.04 -2.51 -2.87
C VAL A 100 -15.84 -2.63 -1.58
N GLN A 101 -15.85 -3.81 -0.99
CA GLN A 101 -16.53 -4.08 0.28
C GLN A 101 -15.56 -4.15 1.45
N PHE A 102 -14.35 -4.62 1.19
CA PHE A 102 -13.34 -4.84 2.23
C PHE A 102 -11.93 -4.78 1.65
N VAL A 103 -11.00 -4.24 2.41
CA VAL A 103 -9.57 -4.29 2.09
C VAL A 103 -8.78 -4.70 3.32
N LYS A 104 -7.94 -5.72 3.18
CA LYS A 104 -6.95 -6.13 4.18
C LYS A 104 -5.55 -5.83 3.66
N GLU A 105 -4.82 -5.02 4.41
CA GLU A 105 -3.47 -4.61 4.08
C GLU A 105 -2.52 -5.05 5.18
N PHE A 106 -1.53 -5.88 4.85
CA PHE A 106 -0.38 -6.17 5.69
C PHE A 106 0.64 -5.05 5.55
N ILE A 107 1.16 -4.57 6.68
CA ILE A 107 2.00 -3.38 6.74
C ILE A 107 3.35 -3.76 7.31
N SER A 108 4.41 -3.41 6.60
CA SER A 108 5.77 -3.53 7.14
C SER A 108 5.89 -2.79 8.45
N PHE A 109 6.73 -3.32 9.34
CA PHE A 109 7.07 -2.66 10.59
C PHE A 109 7.72 -1.29 10.31
N ASP A 110 6.95 -0.22 10.51
CA ASP A 110 7.36 1.18 10.34
C ASP A 110 6.91 1.97 11.58
N PRO A 111 7.77 2.84 12.17
CA PRO A 111 7.37 3.75 13.24
C PRO A 111 6.19 4.68 12.89
N LYS A 112 5.77 4.76 11.64
CA LYS A 112 4.53 5.45 11.21
C LYS A 112 3.26 4.62 11.44
N HIS A 113 3.36 3.32 11.69
CA HIS A 113 2.22 2.42 11.86
C HIS A 113 2.19 1.89 13.29
N THR A 114 1.80 2.77 14.20
CA THR A 114 1.64 2.42 15.61
C THR A 114 0.23 2.65 16.11
N LEU A 115 -0.22 1.83 17.06
CA LEU A 115 -1.57 1.92 17.63
C LEU A 115 -1.82 3.31 18.24
N SER A 116 -0.83 3.86 18.95
CA SER A 116 -0.89 5.21 19.53
C SER A 116 -1.13 6.28 18.48
N ARG A 117 -0.55 6.14 17.28
CA ARG A 117 -0.81 7.07 16.17
C ARG A 117 -2.25 6.95 15.69
N TYR A 118 -2.77 5.75 15.48
CA TYR A 118 -4.17 5.56 15.09
C TYR A 118 -5.12 6.10 16.17
N VAL A 119 -4.82 5.90 17.45
CA VAL A 119 -5.62 6.46 18.54
C VAL A 119 -5.59 7.99 18.56
N SER A 120 -4.43 8.59 18.26
CA SER A 120 -4.29 10.04 18.13
C SER A 120 -5.07 10.61 16.95
N GLU A 121 -5.21 9.85 15.85
CA GLU A 121 -5.85 10.31 14.61
C GLU A 121 -7.38 10.05 14.60
N TYR A 122 -7.81 8.91 15.13
CA TYR A 122 -9.19 8.41 15.03
C TYR A 122 -9.93 8.36 16.38
N GLY A 123 -9.26 8.67 17.50
CA GLY A 123 -9.84 8.57 18.84
C GLY A 123 -9.65 7.17 19.45
N GLN A 124 -10.41 6.84 20.50
CA GLN A 124 -10.34 5.50 21.09
C GLN A 124 -11.07 4.48 20.21
N PRO A 125 -10.57 3.22 20.11
CA PRO A 125 -11.30 2.17 19.41
C PRO A 125 -12.66 1.94 20.06
N THR A 126 -13.68 1.70 19.24
CA THR A 126 -15.05 1.39 19.69
C THR A 126 -15.07 0.10 20.51
N PHE A 127 -14.29 -0.90 20.10
CA PHE A 127 -14.05 -2.13 20.84
C PHE A 127 -12.74 -2.79 20.39
N VAL A 128 -12.29 -3.76 21.19
CA VAL A 128 -11.08 -4.54 20.94
C VAL A 128 -11.44 -6.02 21.00
N LEU A 129 -10.96 -6.79 20.02
CA LEU A 129 -11.16 -8.24 19.93
C LEU A 129 -9.81 -8.96 19.84
N TYR A 130 -9.84 -10.25 20.11
CA TYR A 130 -8.72 -11.18 19.96
C TYR A 130 -8.90 -11.97 18.66
N ASP A 131 -7.80 -12.16 17.94
CA ASP A 131 -7.79 -13.13 16.85
C ASP A 131 -7.76 -14.53 17.46
N THR A 132 -8.76 -15.36 17.20
CA THR A 132 -8.85 -16.72 17.75
C THR A 132 -7.71 -17.63 17.30
N SER A 133 -7.06 -17.32 16.18
CA SER A 133 -5.90 -18.07 15.68
C SER A 133 -4.58 -17.70 16.36
N SER A 134 -4.51 -16.54 17.00
CA SER A 134 -3.32 -16.01 17.66
C SER A 134 -3.67 -15.08 18.83
N PRO A 135 -4.45 -15.56 19.82
CA PRO A 135 -5.06 -14.69 20.81
C PRO A 135 -4.05 -14.10 21.80
N ASP A 136 -2.90 -14.76 21.97
CA ASP A 136 -1.82 -14.31 22.83
C ASP A 136 -0.83 -13.37 22.11
N SER A 137 -0.99 -13.16 20.80
CA SER A 137 -0.03 -12.41 19.98
C SER A 137 -0.59 -11.08 19.51
N VAL A 138 -1.87 -11.04 19.09
CA VAL A 138 -2.46 -9.85 18.46
C VAL A 138 -3.86 -9.53 18.95
N ARG A 139 -4.21 -8.24 18.89
CA ARG A 139 -5.53 -7.68 19.13
C ARG A 139 -5.99 -6.86 17.94
N VAL A 140 -7.28 -6.92 17.66
CA VAL A 140 -7.95 -6.13 16.63
C VAL A 140 -8.64 -4.95 17.29
N HIS A 141 -8.15 -3.74 17.03
CA HIS A 141 -8.71 -2.49 17.53
C HIS A 141 -9.62 -1.89 16.45
N VAL A 142 -10.92 -1.78 16.74
CA VAL A 142 -11.94 -1.44 15.73
C VAL A 142 -12.46 -0.02 15.94
N PHE A 143 -12.43 0.78 14.88
CA PHE A 143 -12.94 2.15 14.78
C PHE A 143 -14.13 2.17 13.82
N LEU A 144 -15.33 1.86 14.32
CA LEU A 144 -16.51 1.63 13.50
C LEU A 144 -16.89 2.83 12.61
N GLU A 145 -16.92 4.04 13.19
CA GLU A 145 -17.31 5.26 12.48
C GLU A 145 -16.36 5.60 11.32
N ASN A 146 -15.11 5.14 11.42
CA ASN A 146 -14.09 5.39 10.42
C ASN A 146 -13.98 4.27 9.39
N GLY A 147 -14.67 3.13 9.59
CA GLY A 147 -14.53 1.98 8.70
C GLY A 147 -13.13 1.38 8.75
N LEU A 148 -12.50 1.39 9.92
CA LEU A 148 -11.10 0.98 10.11
C LEU A 148 -10.99 -0.02 11.27
N ALA A 149 -10.20 -1.06 11.07
CA ALA A 149 -9.65 -1.85 12.16
C ALA A 149 -8.14 -2.00 11.98
N VAL A 150 -7.40 -2.03 13.09
CA VAL A 150 -5.95 -2.26 13.07
C VAL A 150 -5.62 -3.46 13.94
N VAL A 151 -4.76 -4.33 13.42
CA VAL A 151 -4.26 -5.52 14.14
C VAL A 151 -2.91 -5.17 14.73
N ALA A 152 -2.83 -5.14 16.06
CA ALA A 152 -1.66 -4.74 16.81
C ALA A 152 -1.19 -5.86 17.74
N HIS A 153 0.12 -5.92 17.99
CA HIS A 153 0.71 -6.87 18.93
C HIS A 153 0.25 -6.59 20.36
N VAL A 154 -0.03 -7.62 21.16
CA VAL A 154 -0.51 -7.43 22.54
C VAL A 154 0.52 -6.79 23.45
N ASP A 155 1.81 -7.03 23.18
CA ASP A 155 2.94 -6.58 24.00
C ASP A 155 3.53 -5.25 23.50
N GLY A 156 2.92 -4.60 22.51
CA GLY A 156 3.53 -3.44 21.87
C GLY A 156 2.55 -2.49 21.20
N ASP A 157 3.12 -1.41 20.68
CA ASP A 157 2.40 -0.39 19.92
C ASP A 157 2.37 -0.70 18.42
N VAL A 158 2.85 -1.88 18.02
CA VAL A 158 3.19 -2.21 16.64
C VAL A 158 1.96 -2.76 15.91
N VAL A 159 1.59 -2.11 14.80
CA VAL A 159 0.49 -2.55 13.92
C VAL A 159 1.07 -3.30 12.73
N GLU A 160 0.51 -4.49 12.47
CA GLU A 160 0.91 -5.34 11.34
C GLU A 160 -0.15 -5.41 10.23
N GLN A 161 -1.40 -5.06 10.53
CA GLN A 161 -2.48 -5.08 9.55
C GLN A 161 -3.43 -3.89 9.71
N LYS A 162 -3.94 -3.40 8.58
CA LYS A 162 -5.08 -2.47 8.48
C LYS A 162 -6.20 -3.16 7.73
N TRP A 163 -7.40 -3.07 8.27
CA TRP A 163 -8.61 -3.55 7.62
C TRP A 163 -9.51 -2.35 7.37
N PHE A 164 -9.93 -2.16 6.12
CA PHE A 164 -10.86 -1.11 5.73
C PHE A 164 -12.20 -1.74 5.36
N PHE A 165 -13.28 -1.18 5.91
CA PHE A 165 -14.66 -1.57 5.64
C PHE A 165 -15.56 -0.33 5.55
N VAL A 166 -16.78 -0.50 5.07
CA VAL A 166 -17.77 0.59 5.11
C VAL A 166 -18.16 0.83 6.57
N PRO A 167 -18.19 2.07 7.08
CA PRO A 167 -18.64 2.35 8.45
C PRO A 167 -19.97 1.67 8.76
N THR A 168 -20.02 0.99 9.90
CA THR A 168 -21.05 -0.02 10.19
C THR A 168 -21.26 -0.18 11.70
N THR A 169 -22.20 -1.04 12.10
CA THR A 169 -22.44 -1.40 13.50
C THR A 169 -21.50 -2.52 13.98
N LYS A 170 -21.43 -2.76 15.30
CA LYS A 170 -20.61 -3.84 15.84
C LYS A 170 -21.11 -5.20 15.34
N GLU A 171 -22.43 -5.38 15.30
CA GLU A 171 -23.09 -6.62 14.89
C GLU A 171 -22.80 -6.94 13.42
N GLU A 172 -22.92 -5.95 12.54
CA GLU A 172 -22.61 -6.09 11.12
C GLU A 172 -21.11 -6.32 10.89
N PHE A 173 -20.23 -5.63 11.64
CA PHE A 173 -18.79 -5.88 11.57
C PHE A 173 -18.44 -7.32 11.95
N LEU A 174 -18.99 -7.83 13.05
CA LEU A 174 -18.75 -9.20 13.51
C LEU A 174 -19.27 -10.22 12.51
N ALA A 175 -20.45 -10.01 11.94
CA ALA A 175 -21.04 -10.89 10.95
C ALA A 175 -20.31 -10.89 9.61
N GLY A 176 -19.70 -9.75 9.22
CA GLY A 176 -19.03 -9.59 7.92
C GLY A 176 -17.54 -9.89 7.93
N TYR A 177 -16.84 -9.51 9.00
CA TYR A 177 -15.36 -9.49 9.05
C TYR A 177 -14.79 -10.12 10.32
N GLY A 178 -15.62 -10.32 11.34
CA GLY A 178 -15.18 -10.73 12.68
C GLY A 178 -15.40 -12.20 13.01
N GLU A 179 -15.66 -13.07 12.04
CA GLU A 179 -15.97 -14.49 12.29
C GLU A 179 -14.86 -15.22 13.06
N SER A 180 -13.60 -14.86 12.81
CA SER A 180 -12.44 -15.40 13.53
C SER A 180 -12.05 -14.59 14.79
N LEU A 181 -12.86 -13.62 15.19
CA LEU A 181 -12.57 -12.72 16.31
C LEU A 181 -13.42 -13.04 17.53
N SER A 182 -12.82 -12.89 18.71
CA SER A 182 -13.48 -13.16 19.99
C SER A 182 -13.26 -12.04 20.99
N GLU A 183 -14.23 -11.85 21.89
CA GLU A 183 -14.07 -10.97 23.07
C GLU A 183 -13.15 -11.61 24.12
N SER A 184 -12.99 -12.94 24.12
CA SER A 184 -12.07 -13.67 24.98
C SER A 184 -10.81 -14.08 24.23
N GLY A 185 -9.65 -13.77 24.79
CA GLY A 185 -8.36 -14.33 24.34
C GLY A 185 -8.22 -15.84 24.60
N ALA A 186 -9.21 -16.48 25.22
CA ALA A 186 -9.31 -17.93 25.19
C ALA A 186 -9.95 -18.34 23.87
N GLY A 187 -9.22 -19.06 23.03
CA GLY A 187 -9.74 -19.64 21.79
C GLY A 187 -10.95 -20.57 22.02
N PRO A 188 -11.50 -21.17 20.95
CA PRO A 188 -12.72 -21.98 21.01
C PRO A 188 -12.67 -23.24 21.92
N GLU A 189 -11.55 -23.53 22.58
CA GLU A 189 -11.39 -24.65 23.51
C GLU A 189 -11.68 -24.33 24.99
N SER A 190 -12.09 -23.12 25.36
CA SER A 190 -12.49 -22.84 26.76
C SER A 190 -13.91 -23.29 27.14
N LEU A 191 -14.59 -24.03 26.26
CA LEU A 191 -15.91 -24.64 26.50
C LEU A 191 -15.81 -26.18 26.60
N THR A 192 -14.97 -26.68 27.48
CA THR A 192 -15.14 -28.02 28.05
C THR A 192 -14.94 -27.94 29.57
N GLU A 193 -16.07 -28.06 30.27
CA GLU A 193 -16.34 -28.47 31.65
C GLU A 193 -15.33 -28.18 32.78
#